data_AF-A0A0C6FM46-F1
#
_entry.id   AF-A0A0C6FM46-F1
#
_cell.length_a   1.000
_cell.length_b   1.000
_cell.length_c   1.000
_cell.angle_alpha   90.00
_cell.angle_beta   90.00
_cell.angle_gamma   90.00
#
_symmetry.space_group_name_H-M   'P 1'
#
loop_
_entity.id
_entity.type
_entity.pdbx_description
1 polymer ?
#
loop_
_entity_poly.entity_id
_entity_poly.type
_entity_poly.pdbx_seq_one_letter_code
_entity_poly.pdbx_strand_id
1 'polypeptide(L)'
;MSRSDDLLTLLGRVSLAERSDRYLDNAIHDALGLAGGATGWASGHYTTSLDAAKWVVATVLPGFWHSTTTCWRTADADVAPDFTGPHGDDLLAAGWSLEEHDAVTFSAVVAPGGPIHAECLALIAATLKALIAREGLTPPSPEVLAERRAALAALKAAPPARSALIAQEVEHGR
;
A
#
# COMPACT_ATOMS: atom_id res chain seq x y z
N MET A 1 -19.84 10.58 12.22
CA MET A 1 -19.47 9.39 11.42
C MET A 1 -18.13 8.90 11.93
N SER A 2 -17.89 7.58 11.92
CA SER A 2 -16.55 7.05 12.25
C SER A 2 -15.60 7.38 11.10
N ARG A 3 -14.30 7.51 11.39
CA ARG A 3 -13.25 7.66 10.35
C ARG A 3 -13.33 6.51 9.32
N SER A 4 -13.65 5.31 9.77
CA SER A 4 -13.86 4.13 8.92
C SER A 4 -15.00 4.33 7.93
N ASP A 5 -16.09 4.97 8.36
CA ASP A 5 -17.26 5.23 7.51
C ASP A 5 -16.93 6.27 6.43
N ASP A 6 -16.14 7.28 6.78
CA ASP A 6 -15.65 8.30 5.84
C ASP A 6 -14.73 7.68 4.78
N LEU A 7 -13.82 6.78 5.19
CA LEU A 7 -12.93 6.05 4.29
C LEU A 7 -13.69 5.09 3.38
N LEU A 8 -14.69 4.36 3.89
CA LEU A 8 -15.55 3.49 3.10
C LEU A 8 -16.35 4.27 2.05
N THR A 9 -16.88 5.43 2.45
CA THR A 9 -17.60 6.33 1.55
C THR A 9 -16.67 6.83 0.44
N LEU A 10 -15.44 7.24 0.79
CA LEU A 10 -14.44 7.66 -0.18
C LEU A 10 -14.01 6.52 -1.11
N LEU A 11 -13.81 5.30 -0.58
CA LEU A 11 -13.47 4.12 -1.38
C LEU A 11 -14.55 3.84 -2.44
N GLY A 12 -15.83 3.95 -2.08
CA GLY A 12 -16.94 3.83 -3.03
C GLY A 12 -16.86 4.86 -4.16
N ARG A 13 -16.55 6.12 -3.82
CA ARG A 13 -16.36 7.20 -4.80
C ARG A 13 -15.18 6.96 -5.73
N VAL A 14 -14.03 6.54 -5.20
CA VAL A 14 -12.82 6.25 -6.00
C VAL A 14 -13.04 5.04 -6.91
N SER A 15 -13.70 3.99 -6.42
CA SER A 15 -13.92 2.75 -7.18
C SER A 15 -14.88 2.93 -8.36
N LEU A 16 -15.80 3.90 -8.27
CA LEU A 16 -16.77 4.23 -9.31
C LEU A 16 -16.33 5.41 -10.18
N ALA A 17 -15.18 6.03 -9.90
CA ALA A 17 -14.71 7.17 -10.65
C ALA A 17 -14.24 6.72 -12.05
N GLU A 18 -14.94 7.19 -13.08
CA GLU A 18 -14.51 6.96 -14.47
C GLU A 18 -13.39 7.92 -14.88
N ARG A 19 -13.26 9.05 -14.19
CA ARG A 19 -12.26 10.07 -14.49
C ARG A 19 -11.80 10.75 -13.22
N SER A 20 -10.60 11.33 -13.28
CA SER A 20 -10.14 12.27 -12.27
C SER A 20 -11.06 13.49 -12.17
N ASP A 21 -11.29 13.95 -10.94
CA ASP A 21 -11.97 15.20 -10.64
C ASP A 21 -11.29 15.85 -9.45
N ARG A 22 -11.09 17.17 -9.51
CA ARG A 22 -10.57 17.97 -8.40
C ARG A 22 -11.40 17.79 -7.12
N TYR A 23 -12.71 17.57 -7.23
CA TYR A 23 -13.55 17.27 -6.06
C TYR A 23 -13.23 15.91 -5.43
N LEU A 24 -12.76 14.93 -6.22
CA LEU A 24 -12.31 13.65 -5.72
C LEU A 24 -10.93 13.78 -5.07
N ASP A 25 -10.01 14.51 -5.71
CA ASP A 25 -8.67 14.78 -5.14
C ASP A 25 -8.74 15.53 -3.81
N ASN A 26 -9.62 16.53 -3.69
CA ASN A 26 -9.85 17.25 -2.43
C ASN A 26 -10.44 16.32 -1.36
N ALA A 27 -11.39 15.46 -1.73
CA ALA A 27 -11.96 14.49 -0.78
C ALA A 27 -10.91 13.49 -0.28
N ILE A 28 -9.98 13.06 -1.15
CA ILE A 28 -8.82 12.24 -0.77
C ILE A 28 -7.93 13.04 0.20
N HIS A 29 -7.62 14.29 -0.14
CA HIS A 29 -6.80 15.16 0.70
C HIS A 29 -7.35 15.29 2.13
N ASP A 30 -8.64 15.63 2.23
CA ASP A 30 -9.31 15.90 3.49
C ASP A 30 -9.46 14.63 4.33
N ALA A 31 -9.94 13.52 3.74
CA ALA A 31 -10.17 12.27 4.45
C ALA A 31 -8.87 11.65 4.98
N LEU A 32 -7.76 11.86 4.25
CA LEU A 32 -6.45 11.35 4.65
C LEU A 32 -5.70 12.31 5.58
N GLY A 33 -6.24 13.51 5.84
CA GLY A 33 -5.62 14.51 6.71
C GLY A 33 -4.24 14.91 6.23
N LEU A 34 -4.05 14.99 4.90
CA LEU A 34 -2.75 15.25 4.29
C LEU A 34 -2.38 16.71 4.53
N ALA A 35 -1.72 17.00 5.66
CA ALA A 35 -1.23 18.35 5.95
C ALA A 35 -0.36 18.81 4.78
N GLY A 36 -0.65 20.00 4.22
CA GLY A 36 0.12 20.58 3.13
C GLY A 36 1.62 20.65 3.48
N GLY A 37 2.38 19.66 3.02
CA GLY A 37 3.68 19.32 3.61
C GLY A 37 4.81 19.20 2.58
N ALA A 38 5.60 20.27 2.50
CA ALA A 38 7.06 20.33 2.36
C ALA A 38 7.82 19.64 1.19
N THR A 39 7.22 18.85 0.29
CA THR A 39 7.98 18.16 -0.79
C THR A 39 7.64 18.60 -2.22
N GLY A 40 6.91 19.70 -2.40
CA GLY A 40 6.62 20.27 -3.72
C GLY A 40 5.46 19.62 -4.49
N TRP A 41 4.90 18.50 -3.98
CA TRP A 41 3.69 17.85 -4.52
C TRP A 41 2.39 18.35 -3.84
N ALA A 42 2.39 19.61 -3.40
CA ALA A 42 1.33 20.21 -2.59
C ALA A 42 0.00 20.48 -3.34
N SER A 43 -0.20 19.93 -4.55
CA SER A 43 -1.38 20.20 -5.37
C SER A 43 -2.15 18.91 -5.64
N GLY A 44 -3.28 18.74 -4.97
CA GLY A 44 -4.17 17.57 -5.02
C GLY A 44 -4.51 17.11 -6.44
N HIS A 45 -3.67 16.20 -6.95
CA HIS A 45 -3.75 15.54 -8.25
C HIS A 45 -3.49 14.04 -8.10
N TYR A 46 -3.95 13.46 -6.99
CA TYR A 46 -3.73 12.06 -6.63
C TYR A 46 -4.39 11.10 -7.62
N THR A 47 -5.40 11.57 -8.36
CA THR A 47 -6.10 10.79 -9.39
C THR A 47 -5.55 11.02 -10.80
N THR A 48 -4.55 11.89 -10.98
CA THR A 48 -3.93 12.22 -12.28
C THR A 48 -2.41 12.17 -12.31
N SER A 49 -1.76 12.00 -11.17
CA SER A 49 -0.31 11.84 -11.08
C SER A 49 0.00 10.59 -10.28
N LEU A 50 0.65 9.63 -10.93
CA LEU A 50 1.07 8.40 -10.26
C LEU A 50 2.09 8.70 -9.16
N ASP A 51 2.97 9.68 -9.34
CA ASP A 51 3.91 10.10 -8.31
C ASP A 51 3.19 10.70 -7.09
N ALA A 52 2.12 11.48 -7.32
CA ALA A 52 1.29 11.98 -6.23
C ALA A 52 0.53 10.84 -5.53
N ALA A 53 0.01 9.85 -6.26
CA ALA A 53 -0.65 8.68 -5.69
C ALA A 53 0.32 7.82 -4.85
N LYS A 54 1.54 7.60 -5.34
CA LYS A 54 2.61 6.90 -4.60
C LYS A 54 3.03 7.67 -3.35
N TRP A 55 3.11 8.99 -3.44
CA TRP A 55 3.37 9.84 -2.28
C TRP A 55 2.28 9.70 -1.22
N VAL A 56 1.00 9.58 -1.63
CA VAL A 56 -0.10 9.29 -0.69
C VAL A 56 0.19 7.98 0.04
N VAL A 57 0.47 6.87 -0.66
CA VAL A 57 0.80 5.57 -0.04
C VAL A 57 1.90 5.74 1.01
N ALA A 58 3.03 6.33 0.63
CA ALA A 58 4.18 6.52 1.51
C ALA A 58 3.85 7.38 2.74
N THR A 59 2.92 8.33 2.60
CA THR A 59 2.52 9.24 3.67
C THR A 59 1.55 8.59 4.66
N VAL A 60 0.54 7.87 4.16
CA VAL A 60 -0.53 7.33 5.02
C VAL A 60 -0.29 5.90 5.48
N LEU A 61 0.56 5.15 4.77
CA LEU A 61 0.94 3.77 5.02
C LEU A 61 2.48 3.61 4.93
N PRO A 62 3.25 4.25 5.84
CA PRO A 62 4.69 4.07 5.87
C PRO A 62 5.02 2.58 6.08
N GLY A 63 5.99 2.09 5.30
CA GLY A 63 6.37 0.67 5.33
C GLY A 63 5.52 -0.24 4.47
N PHE A 64 4.60 0.26 3.66
CA PHE A 64 3.90 -0.56 2.68
C PHE A 64 4.63 -0.52 1.34
N TRP A 65 4.72 -1.67 0.68
CA TRP A 65 5.04 -1.72 -0.74
C TRP A 65 3.77 -1.54 -1.57
N HIS A 66 3.95 -1.14 -2.82
CA HIS A 66 2.86 -1.06 -3.77
C HIS A 66 3.31 -1.52 -5.15
N SER A 67 2.38 -2.05 -5.94
CA SER A 67 2.56 -2.26 -7.38
C SER A 67 1.38 -1.65 -8.12
N THR A 68 1.62 -1.21 -9.35
CA THR A 68 0.56 -0.84 -10.28
C THR A 68 0.82 -1.54 -11.60
N THR A 69 -0.26 -2.00 -12.24
CA THR A 69 -0.24 -2.47 -13.61
C THR A 69 -1.40 -1.83 -14.36
N THR A 70 -1.22 -1.59 -15.65
CA THR A 70 -2.26 -1.04 -16.51
C THR A 70 -2.22 -1.75 -17.84
N CYS A 71 -3.40 -2.09 -18.35
CA CYS A 71 -3.60 -2.54 -19.71
C CYS A 71 -4.73 -1.75 -20.36
N TRP A 72 -5.03 -2.04 -21.62
CA TRP A 72 -6.11 -1.39 -22.35
C TRP A 72 -7.52 -1.66 -21.77
N ARG A 73 -7.67 -2.63 -20.85
CA ARG A 73 -8.93 -3.03 -20.22
C ARG A 73 -9.08 -2.64 -18.77
N THR A 74 -8.01 -2.53 -18.01
CA THR A 74 -8.06 -2.31 -16.56
C THR A 74 -6.79 -1.63 -16.11
N ALA A 75 -6.90 -0.95 -14.98
CA ALA A 75 -5.75 -0.69 -14.15
C ALA A 75 -5.94 -1.39 -12.81
N ASP A 76 -4.84 -1.98 -12.35
CA ASP A 76 -4.78 -2.81 -11.17
C ASP A 76 -3.68 -2.27 -10.26
N ALA A 77 -3.92 -2.29 -8.96
CA ALA A 77 -2.91 -1.91 -7.98
C ALA A 77 -3.01 -2.78 -6.75
N ASP A 78 -1.85 -3.08 -6.19
CA ASP A 78 -1.69 -3.83 -4.96
C ASP A 78 -0.94 -2.97 -3.94
N VAL A 79 -1.36 -3.05 -2.69
CA VAL A 79 -0.70 -2.42 -1.54
C VAL A 79 -0.63 -3.46 -0.43
N ALA A 80 0.54 -3.66 0.18
CA ALA A 80 0.72 -4.60 1.28
C ALA A 80 1.87 -4.21 2.21
N PRO A 81 1.87 -4.69 3.47
CA PRO A 81 2.96 -4.41 4.42
C PRO A 81 4.31 -4.95 3.91
N ASP A 82 5.34 -4.11 3.88
CA ASP A 82 6.72 -4.50 3.61
C ASP A 82 7.50 -4.61 4.93
N PHE A 83 7.52 -5.83 5.48
CA PHE A 83 8.29 -6.10 6.69
C PHE A 83 9.79 -6.12 6.43
N THR A 84 10.23 -6.40 5.20
CA THR A 84 11.65 -6.43 4.85
C THR A 84 12.27 -5.03 4.82
N GLY A 85 11.44 -4.00 4.63
CA GLY A 85 11.81 -2.60 4.66
C GLY A 85 12.19 -2.04 6.04
N PRO A 86 12.57 -0.74 6.09
CA PRO A 86 13.01 -0.06 7.31
C PRO A 86 11.91 0.10 8.36
N HIS A 87 10.64 0.02 7.97
CA HIS A 87 9.47 0.23 8.83
C HIS A 87 8.89 -1.08 9.40
N GLY A 88 9.54 -2.23 9.20
CA GLY A 88 9.01 -3.52 9.64
C GLY A 88 8.62 -3.55 11.13
N ASP A 89 9.42 -2.95 12.02
CA ASP A 89 9.11 -2.90 13.45
C ASP A 89 7.88 -2.03 13.78
N ASP A 90 7.67 -0.95 13.03
CA ASP A 90 6.50 -0.07 13.17
C ASP A 90 5.22 -0.79 12.74
N LEU A 91 5.29 -1.60 11.67
CA LEU A 91 4.18 -2.42 11.19
C LEU A 91 3.76 -3.46 12.24
N LEU A 92 4.73 -4.14 12.87
CA LEU A 92 4.45 -5.09 13.95
C LEU A 92 3.79 -4.42 15.15
N ALA A 93 4.28 -3.24 15.55
CA ALA A 93 3.72 -2.46 16.63
C ALA A 93 2.28 -1.99 16.32
N ALA A 94 1.97 -1.72 15.06
CA ALA A 94 0.65 -1.33 14.60
C ALA A 94 -0.38 -2.48 14.53
N GLY A 95 0.03 -3.74 14.73
CA GLY A 95 -0.88 -4.89 14.71
C GLY A 95 -0.63 -5.90 13.62
N TRP A 96 0.03 -5.50 12.53
CA TRP A 96 0.25 -6.35 11.36
C TRP A 96 1.11 -7.57 11.73
N SER A 97 0.79 -8.73 11.16
CA SER A 97 1.56 -9.96 11.38
C SER A 97 2.47 -10.32 10.20
N LEU A 98 3.55 -11.05 10.49
CA LEU A 98 4.47 -11.53 9.46
C LEU A 98 3.84 -12.64 8.59
N GLU A 99 2.94 -13.44 9.15
CA GLU A 99 2.22 -14.48 8.40
C GLU A 99 1.31 -13.85 7.32
N GLU A 100 0.87 -12.61 7.55
CA GLU A 100 0.10 -11.82 6.60
C GLU A 100 0.95 -11.12 5.54
N HIS A 101 2.29 -11.13 5.64
CA HIS A 101 3.20 -10.46 4.69
C HIS A 101 2.93 -10.83 3.24
N ASP A 102 2.72 -12.13 2.97
CA ASP A 102 2.45 -12.64 1.62
C ASP A 102 0.95 -12.87 1.37
N ALA A 103 0.12 -12.90 2.42
CA ALA A 103 -1.29 -13.25 2.32
C ALA A 103 -2.22 -12.03 2.26
N VAL A 104 -1.81 -10.89 2.83
CA VAL A 104 -2.63 -9.68 2.91
C VAL A 104 -2.16 -8.68 1.88
N THR A 105 -2.69 -8.85 0.68
CA THR A 105 -2.60 -7.87 -0.39
C THR A 105 -3.93 -7.16 -0.56
N PHE A 106 -3.91 -5.84 -0.46
CA PHE A 106 -5.07 -5.00 -0.74
C PHE A 106 -5.07 -4.64 -2.21
N SER A 107 -5.80 -5.42 -3.01
CA SER A 107 -5.90 -5.20 -4.45
C SER A 107 -7.09 -4.31 -4.80
N ALA A 108 -6.92 -3.49 -5.83
CA ALA A 108 -8.03 -2.80 -6.49
C ALA A 108 -7.89 -2.89 -8.00
N VAL A 109 -9.03 -3.08 -8.65
CA VAL A 109 -9.19 -3.15 -10.10
C VAL A 109 -10.20 -2.09 -10.47
N VAL A 110 -9.85 -1.19 -11.38
CA VAL A 110 -10.77 -0.18 -11.89
C VAL A 110 -10.94 -0.32 -13.40
N ALA A 111 -12.17 -0.05 -13.85
CA ALA A 111 -12.53 -0.08 -15.26
C ALA A 111 -11.71 0.97 -16.05
N PRO A 112 -11.53 0.79 -17.36
CA PRO A 112 -10.79 1.73 -18.19
C PRO A 112 -11.73 2.91 -18.49
N GLY A 113 -11.80 3.88 -17.58
CA GLY A 113 -12.70 5.02 -17.69
C GLY A 113 -12.20 6.20 -18.56
N GLY A 114 -11.02 6.06 -19.18
CA GLY A 114 -10.30 7.16 -19.84
C GLY A 114 -9.86 8.28 -18.88
N PRO A 115 -9.05 9.27 -19.32
CA PRO A 115 -7.81 9.09 -20.07
C PRO A 115 -6.77 8.29 -19.24
N ILE A 116 -5.49 8.44 -19.54
CA ILE A 116 -4.33 7.99 -18.73
C ILE A 116 -4.63 8.24 -17.23
N HIS A 117 -4.08 7.45 -16.30
CA HIS A 117 -4.19 7.57 -14.83
C HIS A 117 -5.20 6.64 -14.11
N ALA A 118 -5.83 5.66 -14.77
CA ALA A 118 -6.63 4.63 -14.09
C ALA A 118 -5.84 3.89 -12.98
N GLU A 119 -4.52 3.70 -13.15
CA GLU A 119 -3.64 3.17 -12.11
C GLU A 119 -3.57 4.02 -10.84
N CYS A 120 -3.77 5.34 -10.96
CA CYS A 120 -3.80 6.23 -9.79
C CYS A 120 -5.05 5.93 -8.95
N LEU A 121 -6.21 5.76 -9.61
CA LEU A 121 -7.45 5.39 -8.93
C LEU A 121 -7.36 3.99 -8.30
N ALA A 122 -6.81 3.01 -9.01
CA ALA A 122 -6.56 1.69 -8.45
C ALA A 122 -5.64 1.78 -7.22
N LEU A 123 -4.54 2.53 -7.30
CA LEU A 123 -3.59 2.67 -6.19
C LEU A 123 -4.23 3.35 -4.98
N ILE A 124 -5.00 4.42 -5.17
CA ILE A 124 -5.73 5.07 -4.09
C ILE A 124 -6.79 4.14 -3.50
N ALA A 125 -7.51 3.37 -4.31
CA ALA A 125 -8.49 2.40 -3.80
C ALA A 125 -7.83 1.28 -2.97
N ALA A 126 -6.70 0.73 -3.43
CA ALA A 126 -5.89 -0.23 -2.67
C ALA A 126 -5.40 0.36 -1.34
N THR A 127 -4.93 1.61 -1.37
CA THR A 127 -4.51 2.37 -0.17
C THR A 127 -5.65 2.53 0.83
N LEU A 128 -6.84 2.92 0.38
CA LEU A 128 -8.01 3.10 1.24
C LEU A 128 -8.44 1.77 1.87
N LYS A 129 -8.42 0.66 1.12
CA LYS A 129 -8.68 -0.68 1.67
C LYS A 129 -7.70 -1.05 2.78
N ALA A 130 -6.41 -0.80 2.58
CA ALA A 130 -5.38 -1.05 3.58
C ALA A 130 -5.57 -0.17 4.83
N LEU A 131 -5.94 1.10 4.67
CA LEU A 131 -6.25 1.99 5.80
C LEU A 131 -7.47 1.52 6.60
N ILE A 132 -8.54 1.12 5.92
CA ILE A 132 -9.75 0.59 6.57
C ILE A 132 -9.42 -0.67 7.36
N ALA A 133 -8.63 -1.57 6.78
CA ALA A 133 -8.16 -2.76 7.48
C ALA A 133 -7.31 -2.41 8.71
N ARG A 134 -6.43 -1.40 8.58
CA ARG A 134 -5.60 -0.91 9.69
C ARG A 134 -6.43 -0.43 10.89
N GLU A 135 -7.57 0.21 10.66
CA GLU A 135 -8.45 0.69 11.74
C GLU A 135 -9.07 -0.45 12.56
N GLY A 136 -9.17 -1.65 11.99
CA GLY A 136 -9.61 -2.85 12.69
C GLY A 136 -8.51 -3.61 13.44
N LEU A 137 -7.24 -3.21 13.32
CA LEU A 137 -6.14 -3.92 13.94
C LEU A 137 -6.06 -3.65 15.44
N THR A 138 -5.76 -4.72 16.17
CA THR A 138 -5.47 -4.66 17.60
C THR A 138 -3.95 -4.82 17.79
N PRO A 139 -3.28 -3.89 18.50
CA PRO A 139 -1.87 -4.04 18.80
C PRO A 139 -1.59 -5.35 19.56
N PRO A 140 -0.52 -6.09 19.21
CA PRO A 140 -0.19 -7.34 19.89
C PRO A 140 0.24 -7.07 21.34
N SER A 141 0.16 -8.11 22.18
CA SER A 141 0.78 -8.05 23.51
C SER A 141 2.30 -7.89 23.40
N PRO A 142 2.98 -7.37 24.45
CA PRO A 142 4.44 -7.23 24.43
C PRO A 142 5.19 -8.54 24.15
N GLU A 143 4.65 -9.67 24.61
CA GLU A 143 5.20 -11.02 24.39
C GLU A 143 5.13 -11.41 22.91
N VAL A 144 3.94 -11.28 22.29
CA VAL A 144 3.75 -11.55 20.86
C VAL A 144 4.59 -10.60 20.00
N LEU A 145 4.70 -9.32 20.40
CA LEU A 145 5.52 -8.36 19.70
C LEU A 145 7.02 -8.71 19.76
N ALA A 146 7.50 -9.22 20.89
CA ALA A 146 8.88 -9.67 21.03
C ALA A 146 9.17 -10.90 20.15
N GLU A 147 8.26 -11.87 20.10
CA GLU A 147 8.35 -13.03 19.21
C GLU A 147 8.40 -12.61 17.74
N ARG A 148 7.48 -11.72 17.32
CA ARG A 148 7.43 -11.20 15.95
C ARG A 148 8.71 -10.45 15.57
N ARG A 149 9.31 -9.69 16.49
CA ARG A 149 10.60 -9.01 16.25
C ARG A 149 11.74 -9.99 16.05
N ALA A 150 11.77 -11.09 16.80
CA ALA A 150 12.77 -12.14 16.62
C ALA A 150 12.62 -12.82 15.24
N ALA A 151 11.38 -13.13 14.85
CA ALA A 151 11.10 -13.68 13.52
C ALA A 151 11.45 -12.70 12.39
N LEU A 152 11.16 -11.41 12.56
CA LEU A 152 11.51 -10.36 11.60
C LEU A 152 13.04 -10.22 11.44
N ALA A 153 13.78 -10.28 12.54
CA ALA A 153 15.25 -10.27 12.49
C ALA A 153 15.79 -11.47 11.70
N ALA A 154 15.19 -12.66 11.88
CA ALA A 154 15.54 -13.85 11.11
C ALA A 154 15.21 -13.69 9.61
N LEU A 155 14.04 -13.14 9.28
CA LEU A 155 13.63 -12.86 7.89
C LEU A 155 14.62 -11.90 7.20
N LYS A 156 15.03 -10.83 7.88
CA LYS A 156 15.98 -9.83 7.35
C LYS A 156 17.41 -10.37 7.21
N ALA A 157 17.80 -11.33 8.05
CA ALA A 157 19.10 -11.98 7.99
C ALA A 157 19.18 -13.10 6.93
N ALA A 158 18.04 -13.58 6.43
CA ALA A 158 18.01 -14.62 5.42
C ALA A 158 18.62 -14.09 4.10
N PRO A 159 19.56 -14.82 3.46
CA PRO A 159 20.08 -14.43 2.17
C PRO A 159 18.94 -14.39 1.13
N PRO A 160 18.96 -13.45 0.17
CA PRO A 160 17.93 -13.39 -0.86
C PRO A 160 17.89 -14.75 -1.58
N ALA A 161 16.72 -15.40 -1.58
CA ALA A 161 16.53 -16.77 -2.07
C ALA A 161 17.10 -17.02 -3.48
N ARG A 162 17.28 -15.96 -4.27
CA ARG A 162 17.83 -15.99 -5.62
C ARG A 162 19.34 -16.30 -5.70
N SER A 163 20.12 -16.04 -4.64
CA SER A 163 21.59 -16.26 -4.67
C SER A 163 21.97 -17.74 -4.46
N ALA A 164 21.14 -18.52 -3.76
CA ALA A 164 21.37 -19.95 -3.55
C ALA A 164 21.04 -20.80 -4.79
N LEU A 165 20.03 -20.39 -5.57
CA LEU A 165 19.65 -21.04 -6.83
C LEU A 165 20.70 -20.84 -7.95
N ILE A 166 21.25 -19.63 -8.08
CA ILE A 166 22.31 -19.36 -9.08
C ILE A 166 23.60 -20.10 -8.71
N ALA A 167 23.93 -20.21 -7.42
CA ALA A 167 25.11 -20.97 -6.99
C ALA A 167 24.98 -22.48 -7.30
N GLN A 168 23.79 -23.07 -7.14
CA GLN A 168 23.55 -24.47 -7.48
C GLN A 168 23.52 -24.75 -8.99
N GLU A 169 22.98 -23.83 -9.80
CA GLU A 169 23.00 -23.96 -11.27
C GLU A 169 24.40 -23.83 -11.87
N VAL A 170 25.28 -23.01 -11.28
CA VAL A 170 26.68 -22.88 -11.71
C VAL A 170 27.52 -24.09 -11.27
N GLU A 171 27.19 -24.74 -10.15
CA GLU A 171 27.94 -25.88 -9.61
C GLU A 171 27.55 -27.22 -10.28
N HIS A 172 26.32 -27.36 -10.79
CA HIS A 172 25.85 -28.57 -11.50
C HIS A 172 25.89 -28.46 -13.03
N GLY A 173 26.33 -27.33 -13.57
CA GLY A 173 26.49 -27.07 -15.01
C GLY A 173 27.89 -27.36 -15.56
N ARG A 174 28.48 -28.52 -15.27
CA ARG A 174 29.66 -29.05 -15.97
C ARG A 174 29.38 -30.41 -16.58
#